data_AF-A0A535R9Y0-F1
#
_entry.id   AF-A0A535R9Y0-F1
#
_cell.length_a   1.000
_cell.length_b   1.000
_cell.length_c   1.000
_cell.angle_alpha   90.00
_cell.angle_beta   90.00
_cell.angle_gamma   90.00
#
_symmetry.space_group_name_H-M   'P 1'
#
loop_
_entity.id
_entity.type
_entity.pdbx_description
1 polymer ?
#
loop_
_entity_poly.entity_id
_entity_poly.type
_entity_poly.pdbx_seq_one_letter_code
_entity_poly.pdbx_strand_id
1 'polypeptide(L)'
;MAEHRTASETDLPRAHEQLKIALEILDNPGGGLVFGYQALGQARALLAETEPERWEEPIRLLAEAEQQAVWRNFDQARNLIRKAQKKLPAA
;
A
#
# COMPACT_ATOMS: atom_id res chain seq x y z
N MET A 1 -27.51 17.22 2.36
CA MET A 1 -26.13 17.40 2.84
C MET A 1 -25.53 16.02 2.97
N ALA A 2 -24.41 15.79 2.28
CA ALA A 2 -23.93 14.47 1.88
C ALA A 2 -23.71 13.52 3.06
N GLU A 3 -24.12 12.28 2.82
CA GLU A 3 -24.04 11.13 3.72
C GLU A 3 -22.59 10.90 4.14
N HIS A 4 -22.35 10.86 5.46
CA HIS A 4 -21.14 10.27 6.03
C HIS A 4 -21.13 8.78 5.64
N ARG A 5 -20.52 8.44 4.51
CA ARG A 5 -20.15 7.07 4.20
C ARG A 5 -19.18 6.61 5.28
N THR A 6 -19.62 5.66 6.09
CA THR A 6 -18.85 4.95 7.11
C THR A 6 -17.53 4.44 6.52
N ALA A 7 -16.41 5.01 6.96
CA ALA A 7 -15.04 4.75 6.52
C ALA A 7 -14.48 3.37 6.96
N SER A 8 -15.32 2.37 7.23
CA SER A 8 -14.88 1.12 7.87
C SER A 8 -14.99 -0.14 7.00
N GLU A 9 -15.83 -0.16 5.96
CA GLU A 9 -16.01 -1.37 5.11
C GLU A 9 -15.37 -1.26 3.72
N THR A 10 -14.96 -0.08 3.26
CA THR A 10 -14.57 0.13 1.84
C THR A 10 -13.05 0.21 1.61
N ASP A 11 -12.25 0.28 2.67
CA ASP A 11 -10.86 0.72 2.53
C ASP A 11 -9.85 -0.42 2.38
N LEU A 12 -10.15 -1.62 2.90
CA LEU A 12 -9.27 -2.77 2.72
C LEU A 12 -9.19 -3.26 1.26
N PRO A 13 -10.30 -3.42 0.50
CA PRO A 13 -10.22 -3.75 -0.92
C PRO A 13 -9.47 -2.70 -1.73
N ARG A 14 -9.67 -1.41 -1.41
CA ARG A 14 -8.92 -0.31 -2.04
C ARG A 14 -7.44 -0.35 -1.72
N ALA A 15 -7.08 -0.65 -0.47
CA ALA A 15 -5.69 -0.82 -0.08
C ALA A 15 -5.05 -1.95 -0.90
N HIS A 16 -5.73 -3.10 -1.05
CA HIS A 16 -5.26 -4.20 -1.89
C HIS A 16 -5.05 -3.78 -3.36
N GLU A 17 -5.99 -3.02 -3.93
CA GLU A 17 -5.88 -2.52 -5.30
C GLU A 17 -4.68 -1.58 -5.48
N GLN A 18 -4.47 -0.66 -4.53
CA GLN A 18 -3.29 0.21 -4.55
C GLN A 18 -1.97 -0.59 -4.42
N LEU A 19 -1.93 -1.62 -3.58
CA LEU A 19 -0.75 -2.48 -3.47
C LEU A 19 -0.50 -3.29 -4.75
N LYS A 20 -1.55 -3.69 -5.46
CA LYS A 20 -1.42 -4.34 -6.78
C LYS A 20 -0.83 -3.38 -7.80
N ILE A 21 -1.34 -2.15 -7.91
CA ILE A 21 -0.82 -1.11 -8.81
C ILE A 21 0.66 -0.83 -8.52
N ALA A 22 1.01 -0.67 -7.23
CA ALA A 22 2.39 -0.48 -6.81
C ALA A 22 3.30 -1.64 -7.27
N LEU A 23 2.86 -2.89 -7.10
CA LEU A 23 3.62 -4.06 -7.54
C LEU A 23 3.83 -4.10 -9.05
N GLU A 24 2.78 -3.83 -9.83
CA GLU A 24 2.86 -3.81 -11.30
C GLU A 24 3.85 -2.76 -11.81
N ILE A 25 3.84 -1.56 -11.22
CA ILE A 25 4.76 -0.48 -11.59
C ILE A 25 6.21 -0.81 -11.17
N LEU A 26 6.41 -1.36 -9.98
CA LEU A 26 7.75 -1.69 -9.48
C LEU A 26 8.35 -2.93 -10.16
N ASP A 27 7.54 -3.77 -10.82
CA ASP A 27 8.01 -4.92 -11.61
C ASP A 27 8.65 -4.48 -12.93
N ASN A 28 8.16 -3.40 -13.53
CA ASN A 28 8.73 -2.78 -14.71
C ASN A 28 8.93 -1.27 -14.50
N PRO A 29 9.95 -0.87 -13.72
CA PRO A 29 10.15 0.51 -13.30
C PRO A 29 10.56 1.39 -14.48
N GLY A 30 9.63 2.22 -14.94
CA GLY A 30 9.83 3.21 -16.01
C GLY A 30 9.29 4.59 -15.64
N GLY A 31 8.69 5.30 -16.59
CA GLY A 31 8.07 6.62 -16.35
C GLY A 31 6.91 6.60 -15.33
N GLY A 32 6.42 5.43 -14.96
CA GLY A 32 5.33 5.25 -14.01
C GLY A 32 5.72 5.30 -12.52
N LEU A 33 7.00 5.41 -12.17
CA LEU A 33 7.47 5.27 -10.78
C LEU A 33 6.78 6.21 -9.78
N VAL A 34 6.47 7.46 -10.17
CA VAL A 34 5.75 8.41 -9.32
C VAL A 34 4.37 7.86 -8.93
N PHE A 35 3.67 7.22 -9.86
CA PHE A 35 2.38 6.58 -9.58
C PHE A 35 2.54 5.36 -8.65
N GLY A 36 3.66 4.64 -8.76
CA GLY A 36 3.99 3.55 -7.84
C GLY A 36 4.16 4.02 -6.40
N TYR A 37 4.86 5.15 -6.19
CA TYR A 37 4.99 5.77 -4.87
C TYR A 37 3.64 6.29 -4.35
N GLN A 38 2.85 6.93 -5.21
CA GLN A 38 1.52 7.41 -4.84
C GLN A 38 0.61 6.26 -4.41
N ALA A 39 0.61 5.14 -5.13
CA ALA A 39 -0.17 3.96 -4.76
C ALA A 39 0.26 3.38 -3.41
N LEU A 40 1.57 3.29 -3.13
CA LEU A 40 2.07 2.89 -1.80
C LEU A 40 1.61 3.84 -0.69
N GLY A 41 1.70 5.15 -0.92
CA GLY A 41 1.24 6.16 0.03
C GLY A 41 -0.26 6.07 0.30
N GLN A 42 -1.07 5.87 -0.75
CA GLN A 42 -2.53 5.69 -0.62
C GLN A 42 -2.89 4.42 0.15
N ALA A 43 -2.22 3.29 -0.11
CA ALA A 43 -2.44 2.06 0.64
C ALA A 43 -2.14 2.26 2.14
N ARG A 44 -1.06 2.97 2.47
CA ARG A 44 -0.71 3.30 3.86
C ARG A 44 -1.75 4.21 4.53
N ALA A 45 -2.22 5.23 3.82
CA ALA A 45 -3.24 6.15 4.34
C ALA A 45 -4.54 5.41 4.64
N LEU A 46 -5.02 4.58 3.71
CA LEU A 46 -6.22 3.76 3.89
C LEU A 46 -6.12 2.86 5.13
N LEU A 47 -5.00 2.15 5.30
CA LEU A 47 -4.79 1.31 6.49
C LEU A 47 -4.71 2.12 7.79
N ALA A 48 -4.08 3.30 7.77
CA ALA A 48 -3.93 4.16 8.94
C ALA A 48 -5.26 4.84 9.35
N GLU A 49 -6.13 5.13 8.39
CA GLU A 49 -7.44 5.76 8.61
C GLU A 49 -8.48 4.75 9.16
N THR A 50 -8.39 3.48 8.76
CA THR A 50 -9.35 2.45 9.22
C THR A 50 -9.05 1.99 10.66
N GLU A 51 -7.90 1.37 10.90
CA GLU A 51 -7.54 0.79 12.21
C GLU A 51 -5.99 0.79 12.37
N PRO A 52 -5.37 1.91 12.76
CA PRO A 52 -3.91 2.04 12.73
C PRO A 52 -3.19 1.06 13.66
N GLU A 53 -3.77 0.76 14.83
CA GLU A 53 -3.22 -0.20 15.79
C GLU A 53 -3.27 -1.64 15.25
N ARG A 54 -4.36 -1.98 14.55
CA ARG A 54 -4.52 -3.31 13.92
C ARG A 54 -3.55 -3.49 12.75
N TRP A 55 -3.27 -2.42 12.02
CA TRP A 55 -2.47 -2.45 10.80
C TRP A 55 -1.05 -1.88 10.96
N GLU A 56 -0.56 -1.73 12.18
CA GLU A 56 0.76 -1.17 12.49
C GLU A 56 1.88 -1.87 11.71
N GLU A 57 1.91 -3.21 11.74
CA GLU A 57 2.96 -3.98 11.08
C GLU A 57 2.89 -3.91 9.54
N PRO A 58 1.73 -4.10 8.87
CA PRO A 58 1.57 -3.81 7.45
C PRO A 58 2.00 -2.38 7.08
N ILE A 59 1.57 -1.36 7.81
CA ILE A 59 1.92 0.04 7.56
C ILE A 59 3.43 0.25 7.64
N ARG A 60 4.10 -0.34 8.64
CA ARG A 60 5.56 -0.28 8.79
C ARG A 60 6.30 -0.97 7.63
N LEU A 61 5.82 -2.13 7.19
CA LEU A 61 6.40 -2.84 6.04
C LEU A 61 6.26 -2.03 4.75
N LEU A 62 5.13 -1.36 4.55
CA LEU A 62 4.90 -0.50 3.39
C LEU A 62 5.74 0.77 3.44
N ALA A 63 5.95 1.35 4.63
CA ALA A 63 6.87 2.49 4.80
C ALA A 63 8.32 2.12 4.45
N GLU A 64 8.78 0.93 4.87
CA GLU A 64 10.08 0.41 4.47
C GLU A 64 10.13 0.11 2.96
N ALA A 65 9.06 -0.43 2.38
CA ALA A 65 8.98 -0.70 0.95
C ALA A 65 9.14 0.58 0.12
N GLU A 66 8.51 1.67 0.55
CA GLU A 66 8.63 2.99 -0.06
C GLU A 66 10.09 3.50 -0.02
N GLN A 67 10.77 3.39 1.13
CA GLN A 67 12.19 3.74 1.24
C GLN A 67 13.09 2.92 0.30
N GLN A 68 12.88 1.60 0.25
CA GLN A 68 13.63 0.72 -0.66
C GLN A 68 13.37 1.09 -2.13
N ALA A 69 12.14 1.45 -2.48
CA ALA A 69 11.81 1.87 -3.83
C ALA A 69 12.46 3.21 -4.20
N VAL A 70 12.53 4.18 -3.26
CA VAL A 70 13.29 5.44 -3.43
C VAL A 70 14.77 5.18 -3.69
N TRP A 71 15.38 4.22 -2.99
CA TRP A 71 16.75 3.78 -3.23
C TRP A 71 16.92 2.88 -4.46
N ARG A 72 15.85 2.69 -5.25
CA ARG A 72 15.81 1.84 -6.45
C ARG A 72 16.09 0.36 -6.17
N ASN A 73 15.92 -0.08 -4.93
CA ASN A 73 15.94 -1.49 -4.51
C ASN A 73 14.56 -2.13 -4.74
N PHE A 74 14.13 -2.20 -6.01
CA PHE A 74 12.77 -2.60 -6.37
C PHE A 74 12.43 -4.05 -6.01
N ASP A 75 13.40 -4.96 -6.05
CA ASP A 75 13.19 -6.34 -5.60
C ASP A 75 12.82 -6.41 -4.12
N GLN A 76 13.56 -5.67 -3.30
CA GLN A 76 13.31 -5.60 -1.87
C GLN A 76 11.98 -4.90 -1.57
N ALA A 77 11.70 -3.79 -2.25
CA ALA A 77 10.41 -3.08 -2.12
C ALA A 77 9.23 -4.02 -2.42
N ARG A 78 9.28 -4.75 -3.54
CA ARG A 78 8.22 -5.72 -3.90
C ARG A 78 8.09 -6.85 -2.90
N ASN A 79 9.19 -7.35 -2.36
CA ASN A 79 9.16 -8.37 -1.32
C ASN A 79 8.49 -7.88 -0.03
N LEU A 80 8.72 -6.63 0.36
CA LEU A 80 8.09 -6.01 1.51
C LEU A 80 6.59 -5.78 1.29
N ILE A 81 6.19 -5.33 0.09
CA ILE A 81 4.77 -5.18 -0.27
C ILE A 81 4.04 -6.52 -0.20
N ARG A 82 4.61 -7.59 -0.76
CA ARG A 82 4.03 -8.94 -0.68
C ARG A 82 3.95 -9.45 0.77
N LYS A 83 4.93 -9.12 1.62
CA LYS A 83 4.88 -9.44 3.05
C LYS A 83 3.75 -8.70 3.76
N ALA A 84 3.54 -7.43 3.43
CA ALA A 84 2.42 -6.65 3.96
C ALA A 84 1.08 -7.25 3.53
N GLN A 85 0.90 -7.58 2.24
CA GLN A 85 -0.33 -8.20 1.73
C GLN A 85 -0.70 -9.50 2.44
N LYS A 86 0.29 -10.35 2.78
CA LYS A 86 0.05 -11.61 3.52
C LYS A 86 -0.46 -11.38 4.95
N LYS A 87 -0.29 -10.18 5.50
CA LYS A 87 -0.76 -9.80 6.85
C LYS A 87 -2.12 -9.10 6.82
N LEU A 88 -2.61 -8.75 5.63
CA LEU A 88 -3.94 -8.22 5.44
C LEU A 88 -4.93 -9.38 5.25
N PRO A 89 -6.20 -9.23 5.71
CA PRO A 89 -7.26 -10.16 5.35
C PRO A 89 -7.42 -10.21 3.83
N ALA A 90 -7.92 -11.32 3.30
CA ALA A 90 -8.29 -11.39 1.89
C ALA A 90 -9.32 -10.29 1.55
N ALA A 91 -9.16 -9.67 0.38
CA ALA A 91 -10.08 -8.68 -0.16
C ALA A 91 -11.41 -9.34 -0.59
#